data_AF-A0A954Z484-F1
#
_entry.id   AF-A0A954Z484-F1
#
_cell.length_a   1.000
_cell.length_b   1.000
_cell.length_c   1.000
_cell.angle_alpha   90.00
_cell.angle_beta   90.00
_cell.angle_gamma   90.00
#
_symmetry.space_group_name_H-M   'P 1'
#
loop_
_entity.id
_entity.type
_entity.pdbx_description
1 polymer ?
#
loop_
_entity_poly.entity_id
_entity_poly.type
_entity_poly.pdbx_seq_one_letter_code
_entity_poly.pdbx_strand_id
1 'polypeptide(L)'
;MSLRGGPFQFVIKGLDELSVKMDSVLVESCNTSFQVHFQVKPGNFANLYNVAQAISAPVLAAAVNSPLLYGRRLWKETRIAVFHQSVDARDQRDPHREVAPRVSFGTRWVDESALEIYQEDISRFRALFVAEPEEDPFTCIERGEAPKLRALQTHNSTVYRWNRACYGVTAGKPHLRIENRYLPSGPTTIDEIANAAFWFGLMAGVSEKYEDVRQVMDFDTARTNFFNAAQQGLRAQFTWIGKKIAPAQRLILDNLLTLAHEGLQYLKIDGRDIDRYLGVIEARVASKQTGATWMLESLSRMNKAATRSDRLSSLTCRMAELSREGDPVHEWPLAKLQRSADWSSTYARLGQFMTTDLFTVNEEEVIDLVANLMDWRRIRHVPVEDDEHRLVGLVSYRTLLRHMARSMPRGIADPVAVRDIMIPDPYTATPETSTLEAIEIMRTHGVACLPVVEGDKLVGIVTEHDMLNIAAELIQSSLKKKP
;
A
#
# COMPACT_ATOMS: atom_id res chain seq x y z
N MET A 1 6.73 -9.72 -18.11
CA MET A 1 6.27 -11.08 -17.74
C MET A 1 7.25 -12.18 -18.10
N SER A 2 7.81 -12.22 -19.31
CA SER A 2 8.81 -13.24 -19.72
C SER A 2 10.00 -13.36 -18.77
N LEU A 3 10.49 -12.24 -18.22
CA LEU A 3 11.61 -12.21 -17.26
C LEU A 3 11.29 -12.77 -15.87
N ARG A 4 10.02 -12.74 -15.44
CA ARG A 4 9.59 -13.21 -14.11
C ARG A 4 9.12 -14.68 -14.16
N GLY A 5 8.66 -15.15 -15.31
CA GLY A 5 8.19 -16.53 -15.48
C GLY A 5 6.82 -16.85 -14.87
N GLY A 6 6.07 -15.84 -14.39
CA GLY A 6 4.73 -16.04 -13.84
C GLY A 6 4.04 -14.73 -13.38
N PRO A 7 2.80 -14.83 -12.86
CA PRO A 7 2.04 -13.68 -12.36
C PRO A 7 2.72 -13.00 -11.16
N PHE A 8 2.41 -11.73 -10.93
CA PHE A 8 2.77 -11.02 -9.71
C PHE A 8 2.05 -11.66 -8.53
N GLN A 9 2.79 -12.06 -7.51
CA GLN A 9 2.23 -12.49 -6.23
C GLN A 9 2.87 -11.62 -5.15
N PHE A 10 2.04 -11.01 -4.33
CA PHE A 10 2.49 -10.23 -3.18
C PHE A 10 1.64 -10.54 -1.97
N VAL A 11 2.33 -10.69 -0.83
CA VAL A 11 1.75 -10.90 0.49
C VAL A 11 2.20 -9.76 1.37
N ILE A 12 1.25 -8.93 1.79
CA ILE A 12 1.51 -7.78 2.64
C ILE A 12 0.70 -7.95 3.91
N LYS A 13 1.41 -7.98 5.04
CA LYS A 13 0.83 -8.10 6.38
C LYS A 13 0.87 -6.75 7.08
N GLY A 14 -0.30 -6.24 7.46
CA GLY A 14 -0.47 -5.08 8.32
C GLY A 14 -1.51 -5.35 9.40
N LEU A 15 -2.45 -4.43 9.61
CA LEU A 15 -3.61 -4.68 10.48
C LEU A 15 -4.58 -5.68 9.87
N ASP A 16 -4.70 -5.64 8.54
CA ASP A 16 -5.31 -6.67 7.72
C ASP A 16 -4.20 -7.40 6.93
N GLU A 17 -4.54 -8.51 6.28
CA GLU A 17 -3.66 -9.20 5.34
C GLU A 17 -4.16 -9.02 3.91
N LEU A 18 -3.21 -8.87 2.97
CA LEU A 18 -3.48 -8.86 1.55
C LEU A 18 -2.56 -9.88 0.87
N SER A 19 -3.17 -10.89 0.27
CA SER A 19 -2.52 -11.85 -0.61
C SER A 19 -3.23 -11.79 -1.96
N VAL A 20 -2.53 -11.32 -2.99
CA VAL A 20 -3.11 -11.19 -4.33
C VAL A 20 -2.15 -11.74 -5.36
N LYS A 21 -2.73 -12.40 -6.36
CA LYS A 21 -2.05 -12.81 -7.58
C LYS A 21 -2.61 -11.99 -8.75
N MET A 22 -1.76 -11.25 -9.44
CA MET A 22 -2.16 -10.40 -10.57
C MET A 22 -1.29 -10.68 -11.79
N ASP A 23 -1.88 -10.62 -12.95
CA ASP A 23 -1.24 -10.74 -14.25
C ASP A 23 -1.06 -9.36 -14.93
N SER A 24 -0.91 -8.30 -14.12
CA SER A 24 -0.78 -6.94 -14.63
C SER A 24 0.32 -6.16 -13.94
N VAL A 25 1.08 -5.39 -14.73
CA VAL A 25 2.06 -4.40 -14.25
C VAL A 25 1.40 -3.21 -13.57
N LEU A 26 0.06 -3.10 -13.60
CA LEU A 26 -0.69 -2.00 -12.99
C LEU A 26 -0.41 -1.83 -11.48
N VAL A 27 0.04 -2.90 -10.82
CA VAL A 27 0.50 -2.84 -9.42
C VAL A 27 1.69 -1.89 -9.23
N GLU A 28 2.55 -1.76 -10.25
CA GLU A 28 3.61 -0.75 -10.27
C GLU A 28 3.03 0.67 -10.41
N SER A 29 1.94 0.83 -11.17
CA SER A 29 1.22 2.10 -11.33
C SER A 29 0.50 2.57 -10.07
N CYS A 30 0.29 1.71 -9.07
CA CYS A 30 -0.20 2.11 -7.76
C CYS A 30 0.81 2.97 -6.95
N ASN A 31 2.03 3.18 -7.47
CA ASN A 31 3.12 3.81 -6.74
C ASN A 31 3.38 5.29 -7.09
N THR A 32 2.36 6.15 -7.01
CA THR A 32 2.55 7.60 -7.15
C THR A 32 3.46 8.16 -6.05
N SER A 33 4.47 8.95 -6.44
CA SER A 33 5.45 9.56 -5.54
C SER A 33 5.71 11.00 -5.92
N PHE A 34 6.01 11.84 -4.93
CA PHE A 34 6.58 13.16 -5.14
C PHE A 34 8.12 13.04 -5.10
N GLN A 35 8.80 13.32 -6.21
CA GLN A 35 10.25 13.11 -6.32
C GLN A 35 10.99 14.44 -6.36
N VAL A 36 12.05 14.55 -5.57
CA VAL A 36 12.90 15.75 -5.51
C VAL A 36 14.35 15.38 -5.79
N HIS A 37 15.08 16.33 -6.38
CA HIS A 37 16.47 16.15 -6.75
C HIS A 37 17.37 17.11 -5.98
N PHE A 38 18.46 16.58 -5.42
CA PHE A 38 19.52 17.36 -4.82
C PHE A 38 20.75 17.31 -5.73
N GLN A 39 21.15 18.44 -6.30
CA GLN A 39 22.33 18.51 -7.15
C GLN A 39 23.61 18.51 -6.30
N VAL A 40 24.57 17.66 -6.64
CA VAL A 40 25.79 17.45 -5.86
C VAL A 40 27.04 17.59 -6.71
N LYS A 41 28.12 18.06 -6.09
CA LYS A 41 29.45 18.02 -6.70
C LYS A 41 29.98 16.58 -6.68
N PRO A 42 30.71 16.12 -7.71
CA PRO A 42 31.24 14.76 -7.77
C PRO A 42 32.04 14.33 -6.53
N GLY A 43 32.92 15.21 -6.02
CA GLY A 43 33.74 14.91 -4.83
C GLY A 43 32.96 14.74 -3.53
N ASN A 44 31.72 15.24 -3.46
CA ASN A 44 30.88 15.13 -2.26
C ASN A 44 29.76 14.08 -2.44
N PHE A 45 29.73 13.38 -3.59
CA PHE A 45 28.60 12.52 -3.94
C PHE A 45 28.41 11.39 -2.92
N ALA A 46 29.47 10.65 -2.59
CA ALA A 46 29.38 9.52 -1.67
C ALA A 46 28.83 9.93 -0.31
N ASN A 47 29.39 11.00 0.27
CA ASN A 47 28.94 11.51 1.57
C ASN A 47 27.46 11.92 1.53
N LEU A 48 27.07 12.79 0.59
CA LEU A 48 25.69 13.28 0.51
C LEU A 48 24.69 12.17 0.15
N TYR A 49 25.09 11.17 -0.65
CA TYR A 49 24.25 10.01 -0.93
C TYR A 49 24.03 9.16 0.33
N ASN A 50 25.08 8.96 1.14
CA ASN A 50 24.96 8.26 2.41
C ASN A 50 24.10 9.05 3.41
N VAL A 51 24.22 10.38 3.44
CA VAL A 51 23.31 11.25 4.23
C VAL A 51 21.87 11.04 3.78
N ALA A 52 21.58 11.07 2.48
CA ALA A 52 20.23 10.85 1.93
C ALA A 52 19.63 9.52 2.40
N GLN A 53 20.45 8.46 2.42
CA GLN A 53 20.08 7.14 2.93
C GLN A 53 19.83 7.16 4.45
N ALA A 54 20.72 7.75 5.25
CA ALA A 54 20.60 7.83 6.71
C ALA A 54 19.34 8.57 7.16
N ILE A 55 18.97 9.67 6.49
CA ILE A 55 17.80 10.49 6.82
C ILE A 55 16.49 9.94 6.27
N SER A 56 16.54 8.87 5.45
CA SER A 56 15.36 8.36 4.74
C SER A 56 14.23 7.95 5.70
N ALA A 57 14.59 7.33 6.83
CA ALA A 57 13.63 6.85 7.82
C ALA A 57 12.82 7.96 8.53
N PRO A 58 13.42 8.97 9.18
CA PRO A 58 12.65 10.04 9.82
C PRO A 58 11.84 10.86 8.83
N VAL A 59 12.38 11.12 7.63
CA VAL A 59 11.64 11.84 6.59
C VAL A 59 10.42 11.04 6.15
N LEU A 60 10.58 9.73 5.89
CA LEU A 60 9.46 8.87 5.52
C LEU A 60 8.42 8.78 6.64
N ALA A 61 8.83 8.64 7.90
CA ALA A 61 7.92 8.53 9.03
C ALA A 61 6.99 9.74 9.18
N ALA A 62 7.47 10.95 8.89
CA ALA A 62 6.66 12.17 8.87
C ALA A 62 5.76 12.29 7.62
N ALA A 63 6.13 11.63 6.53
CA ALA A 63 5.48 11.76 5.23
C ALA A 63 4.44 10.66 4.93
N VAL A 64 4.44 9.52 5.64
CA VAL A 64 3.61 8.34 5.32
C VAL A 64 2.15 8.68 4.99
N ASN A 65 1.67 8.18 3.85
CA ASN A 65 0.39 8.57 3.26
C ASN A 65 -0.34 7.42 2.50
N SER A 66 0.11 6.17 2.54
CA SER A 66 -0.56 5.07 1.81
C SER A 66 -0.89 3.84 2.67
N PRO A 67 -1.81 3.96 3.66
CA PRO A 67 -2.15 2.85 4.56
C PRO A 67 -3.09 1.80 4.00
N LEU A 68 -3.67 2.04 2.81
CA LEU A 68 -4.77 1.25 2.26
C LEU A 68 -4.43 0.76 0.86
N LEU A 69 -4.69 -0.51 0.60
CA LEU A 69 -4.65 -1.10 -0.75
C LEU A 69 -5.76 -2.13 -0.88
N TYR A 70 -6.55 -2.07 -1.96
CA TYR A 70 -7.76 -2.89 -2.14
C TYR A 70 -8.66 -2.88 -0.89
N GLY A 71 -8.73 -1.72 -0.22
CA GLY A 71 -9.47 -1.48 1.01
C GLY A 71 -8.93 -2.17 2.27
N ARG A 72 -7.76 -2.82 2.23
CA ARG A 72 -7.12 -3.50 3.37
C ARG A 72 -6.18 -2.52 4.07
N ARG A 73 -6.15 -2.55 5.40
CA ARG A 73 -5.31 -1.71 6.25
C ARG A 73 -3.93 -2.36 6.41
N LEU A 74 -2.93 -1.84 5.70
CA LEU A 74 -1.61 -2.45 5.59
C LEU A 74 -0.55 -1.59 6.29
N TRP A 75 0.61 -1.39 5.67
CA TRP A 75 1.70 -0.56 6.21
C TRP A 75 1.33 0.91 6.11
N LYS A 76 1.85 1.78 6.99
CA LYS A 76 1.59 3.23 6.89
C LYS A 76 1.98 3.82 5.53
N GLU A 77 3.02 3.26 4.90
CA GLU A 77 3.39 3.48 3.50
C GLU A 77 3.46 2.14 2.75
N THR A 78 2.30 1.61 2.37
CA THR A 78 2.15 0.31 1.68
C THR A 78 2.85 0.29 0.33
N ARG A 79 2.98 1.45 -0.31
CA ARG A 79 3.70 1.66 -1.57
C ARG A 79 5.12 1.09 -1.55
N ILE A 80 5.83 1.20 -0.41
CA ILE A 80 7.17 0.62 -0.26
C ILE A 80 7.13 -0.90 -0.38
N ALA A 81 6.18 -1.57 0.28
CA ALA A 81 6.03 -3.01 0.26
C ALA A 81 5.57 -3.54 -1.11
N VAL A 82 4.59 -2.86 -1.73
CA VAL A 82 4.09 -3.19 -3.07
C VAL A 82 5.22 -3.12 -4.08
N PHE A 83 5.95 -2.00 -4.11
CA PHE A 83 6.97 -1.81 -5.12
C PHE A 83 8.13 -2.79 -4.94
N HIS A 84 8.56 -3.03 -3.70
CA HIS A 84 9.59 -4.03 -3.38
C HIS A 84 9.23 -5.45 -3.86
N GLN A 85 7.96 -5.86 -3.79
CA GLN A 85 7.50 -7.19 -4.24
C GLN A 85 7.10 -7.24 -5.72
N SER A 86 6.73 -6.09 -6.32
CA SER A 86 6.28 -6.03 -7.71
C SER A 86 7.39 -6.38 -8.69
N VAL A 87 8.57 -5.78 -8.55
CA VAL A 87 9.73 -6.05 -9.43
C VAL A 87 10.64 -7.16 -8.91
N ASP A 88 10.16 -7.91 -7.91
CA ASP A 88 10.87 -9.06 -7.39
C ASP A 88 10.84 -10.17 -8.44
N ALA A 89 12.00 -10.38 -9.07
CA ALA A 89 12.21 -11.38 -10.12
C ALA A 89 12.72 -12.71 -9.53
N ARG A 90 12.71 -12.89 -8.20
CA ARG A 90 13.03 -14.17 -7.59
C ARG A 90 12.05 -15.22 -8.10
N ASP A 91 12.59 -16.17 -8.84
CA ASP A 91 11.87 -17.34 -9.28
C ASP A 91 11.70 -18.27 -8.07
N GLN A 92 10.46 -18.61 -7.70
CA GLN A 92 10.19 -19.55 -6.61
C GLN A 92 10.75 -20.96 -6.88
N ARG A 93 11.27 -21.22 -8.09
CA ARG A 93 11.86 -22.50 -8.50
C ARG A 93 13.29 -22.75 -7.99
N ASP A 94 14.03 -21.73 -7.52
CA ASP A 94 15.36 -21.91 -6.94
C ASP A 94 15.56 -21.04 -5.68
N PRO A 95 15.26 -21.58 -4.47
CA PRO A 95 15.37 -20.84 -3.22
C PRO A 95 16.83 -20.56 -2.80
N HIS A 96 17.84 -21.12 -3.47
CA HIS A 96 19.25 -20.94 -3.13
C HIS A 96 19.93 -19.79 -3.89
N ARG A 97 19.31 -19.28 -4.96
CA ARG A 97 19.87 -18.18 -5.75
C ARG A 97 19.37 -16.83 -5.23
N GLU A 98 20.25 -16.07 -4.59
CA GLU A 98 19.97 -14.68 -4.22
C GLU A 98 19.90 -13.79 -5.48
N VAL A 99 18.69 -13.51 -5.95
CA VAL A 99 18.44 -12.49 -6.96
C VAL A 99 18.02 -11.21 -6.27
N ALA A 100 18.81 -10.15 -6.43
CA ALA A 100 18.45 -8.84 -5.89
C ALA A 100 17.19 -8.29 -6.59
N PRO A 101 16.19 -7.75 -5.86
CA PRO A 101 15.08 -7.05 -6.48
C PRO A 101 15.58 -5.78 -7.16
N ARG A 102 14.95 -5.39 -8.29
CA ARG A 102 15.27 -4.12 -8.96
C ARG A 102 14.90 -2.89 -8.13
N VAL A 103 14.00 -3.05 -7.15
CA VAL A 103 13.68 -2.03 -6.14
C VAL A 103 14.51 -2.29 -4.90
N SER A 104 15.27 -1.28 -4.46
CA SER A 104 16.15 -1.47 -3.31
C SER A 104 16.40 -0.18 -2.53
N PHE A 105 16.61 -0.31 -1.22
CA PHE A 105 17.25 0.72 -0.41
C PHE A 105 18.75 0.84 -0.73
N GLY A 106 19.40 -0.30 -0.96
CA GLY A 106 20.83 -0.48 -1.18
C GLY A 106 21.34 -1.65 -0.33
N THR A 107 22.61 -2.03 -0.47
CA THR A 107 23.23 -3.11 0.31
C THR A 107 24.38 -2.66 1.20
N ARG A 108 24.93 -1.47 0.97
CA ARG A 108 26.05 -0.88 1.72
C ARG A 108 26.09 0.64 1.54
N TRP A 109 26.88 1.30 2.37
CA TRP A 109 27.29 2.69 2.14
C TRP A 109 28.13 2.82 0.86
N VAL A 110 28.10 4.00 0.24
CA VAL A 110 28.96 4.37 -0.89
C VAL A 110 30.27 4.90 -0.33
N ASP A 111 31.40 4.47 -0.87
CA ASP A 111 32.70 4.78 -0.28
C ASP A 111 33.40 5.97 -0.94
N GLU A 112 33.37 6.03 -2.27
CA GLU A 112 34.15 6.98 -3.06
C GLU A 112 33.26 7.81 -3.99
N SER A 113 32.38 7.17 -4.77
CA SER A 113 31.67 7.90 -5.84
C SER A 113 30.40 7.22 -6.35
N ALA A 114 29.65 7.97 -7.17
CA ALA A 114 28.48 7.46 -7.89
C ALA A 114 28.79 6.25 -8.80
N LEU A 115 30.06 6.05 -9.21
CA LEU A 115 30.45 4.94 -10.08
C LEU A 115 30.16 3.58 -9.42
N GLU A 116 30.32 3.47 -8.10
CA GLU A 116 30.04 2.23 -7.38
C GLU A 116 28.58 1.80 -7.52
N ILE A 117 27.66 2.76 -7.46
CA ILE A 117 26.23 2.51 -7.65
C ILE A 117 25.96 2.03 -9.08
N TYR A 118 26.51 2.71 -10.08
CA TYR A 118 26.30 2.33 -11.47
C TYR A 118 26.92 0.96 -11.79
N GLN A 119 28.14 0.68 -11.32
CA GLN A 119 28.81 -0.60 -11.51
C GLN A 119 28.05 -1.74 -10.80
N GLU A 120 27.55 -1.49 -9.59
CA GLU A 120 26.69 -2.44 -8.90
C GLU A 120 25.42 -2.74 -9.72
N ASP A 121 24.72 -1.71 -10.17
CA ASP A 121 23.47 -1.88 -10.90
C ASP A 121 23.70 -2.59 -12.26
N ILE A 122 24.76 -2.24 -12.98
CA ILE A 122 25.12 -2.86 -14.27
C ILE A 122 25.53 -4.33 -14.09
N SER A 123 26.27 -4.66 -13.02
CA SER A 123 26.70 -6.04 -12.75
C SER A 123 25.56 -6.95 -12.28
N ARG A 124 24.56 -6.39 -11.57
CA ARG A 124 23.43 -7.15 -11.04
C ARG A 124 22.26 -7.28 -12.00
N PHE A 125 21.98 -6.25 -12.81
CA PHE A 125 20.73 -6.18 -13.58
C PHE A 125 20.99 -6.15 -15.09
N ARG A 126 20.37 -7.10 -15.80
CA ARG A 126 20.36 -7.11 -17.27
C ARG A 126 19.69 -5.84 -17.82
N ALA A 127 20.19 -5.31 -18.92
CA ALA A 127 19.51 -4.23 -19.65
C ALA A 127 18.15 -4.71 -20.17
N LEU A 128 17.08 -3.95 -19.89
CA LEU A 128 15.73 -4.25 -20.39
C LEU A 128 15.45 -3.59 -21.73
N PHE A 129 15.99 -2.38 -21.90
CA PHE A 129 15.87 -1.60 -23.13
C PHE A 129 17.28 -1.33 -23.66
N VAL A 130 17.44 -1.47 -24.96
CA VAL A 130 18.65 -1.06 -25.67
C VAL A 130 18.34 0.31 -26.26
N ALA A 131 19.04 1.33 -25.78
CA ALA A 131 19.06 2.62 -26.45
C ALA A 131 20.17 2.60 -27.49
N GLU A 132 19.87 2.95 -28.74
CA GLU A 132 20.93 3.18 -29.72
C GLU A 132 21.78 4.38 -29.27
N PRO A 133 23.11 4.24 -29.21
CA PRO A 133 23.98 5.37 -28.88
C PRO A 133 23.89 6.42 -29.99
N GLU A 134 23.51 7.65 -29.64
CA GLU A 134 23.52 8.80 -30.56
C GLU A 134 24.97 9.12 -31.03
N GLU A 135 25.98 8.87 -30.18
CA GLU A 135 27.39 9.14 -30.45
C GLU A 135 28.30 8.34 -29.50
N ASP A 136 29.55 8.06 -29.91
CA ASP A 136 30.57 7.42 -29.07
C ASP A 136 31.04 8.35 -27.92
N PRO A 137 30.87 7.95 -26.64
CA PRO A 137 31.27 8.78 -25.50
C PRO A 137 32.74 9.18 -25.48
N PHE A 138 33.65 8.34 -26.00
CA PHE A 138 35.08 8.64 -26.01
C PHE A 138 35.39 9.75 -27.00
N THR A 139 34.78 9.70 -28.18
CA THR A 139 34.87 10.79 -29.17
C THR A 139 34.35 12.12 -28.61
N CYS A 140 33.26 12.13 -27.82
CA CYS A 140 32.80 13.36 -27.16
C CYS A 140 33.86 13.93 -26.20
N ILE A 141 34.49 13.06 -25.40
CA ILE A 141 35.52 13.47 -24.42
C ILE A 141 36.75 14.05 -25.12
N GLU A 142 37.16 13.46 -26.26
CA GLU A 142 38.28 13.97 -27.08
C GLU A 142 38.01 15.40 -27.58
N ARG A 143 36.75 15.75 -27.84
CA ARG A 143 36.33 17.12 -28.21
C ARG A 143 36.15 18.06 -27.01
N GLY A 144 36.37 17.58 -25.78
CA GLY A 144 36.11 18.35 -24.55
C GLY A 144 34.63 18.49 -24.22
N GLU A 145 33.76 17.63 -24.79
CA GLU A 145 32.32 17.64 -24.60
C GLU A 145 31.90 16.57 -23.58
N ALA A 146 30.85 16.86 -22.80
CA ALA A 146 30.29 15.89 -21.86
C ALA A 146 29.35 14.91 -22.59
N PRO A 147 29.65 13.60 -22.61
CA PRO A 147 28.81 12.62 -23.29
C PRO A 147 27.47 12.46 -22.58
N LYS A 148 26.37 12.28 -23.32
CA LYS A 148 25.05 12.08 -22.71
C LYS A 148 24.93 10.75 -21.96
N LEU A 149 25.71 9.73 -22.31
CA LEU A 149 25.64 8.39 -21.71
C LEU A 149 24.23 7.78 -21.76
N ARG A 150 23.55 7.82 -22.93
CA ARG A 150 22.16 7.35 -23.10
C ARG A 150 21.95 5.91 -22.65
N ALA A 151 22.88 5.01 -22.97
CA ALA A 151 22.80 3.61 -22.54
C ALA A 151 22.78 3.48 -21.00
N LEU A 152 23.62 4.24 -20.30
CA LEU A 152 23.64 4.29 -18.84
C LEU A 152 22.33 4.86 -18.28
N GLN A 153 21.85 5.98 -18.83
CA GLN A 153 20.59 6.60 -18.39
C GLN A 153 19.39 5.67 -18.59
N THR A 154 19.32 4.98 -19.73
CA THR A 154 18.26 4.01 -20.04
C THR A 154 18.33 2.77 -19.16
N HIS A 155 19.54 2.28 -18.83
CA HIS A 155 19.68 1.20 -17.86
C HIS A 155 19.22 1.64 -16.46
N ASN A 156 19.74 2.78 -15.98
CA ASN A 156 19.46 3.32 -14.66
C ASN A 156 17.98 3.71 -14.47
N SER A 157 17.25 4.05 -15.54
CA SER A 157 15.81 4.31 -15.49
C SER A 157 14.99 3.06 -15.14
N THR A 158 15.53 1.85 -15.40
CA THR A 158 14.91 0.54 -15.14
C THR A 158 15.38 -0.13 -13.84
N VAL A 159 16.23 0.56 -13.07
CA VAL A 159 16.66 0.15 -11.73
C VAL A 159 16.10 1.15 -10.72
N TYR A 160 15.45 0.62 -9.68
CA TYR A 160 14.54 1.39 -8.85
C TYR A 160 15.07 1.55 -7.41
N ARG A 161 16.18 2.28 -7.27
CA ARG A 161 16.68 2.66 -5.94
C ARG A 161 15.80 3.73 -5.30
N TRP A 162 15.55 3.67 -3.98
CA TRP A 162 14.75 4.68 -3.25
C TRP A 162 15.41 6.06 -3.21
N ASN A 163 16.75 6.09 -3.10
CA ASN A 163 17.54 7.25 -3.50
C ASN A 163 18.33 6.85 -4.76
N ARG A 164 18.23 7.62 -5.85
CA ARG A 164 18.88 7.28 -7.12
C ARG A 164 20.03 8.24 -7.43
N ALA A 165 21.15 7.68 -7.87
CA ALA A 165 22.20 8.44 -8.53
C ALA A 165 21.76 8.78 -9.95
N CYS A 166 21.72 10.07 -10.28
CA CYS A 166 21.33 10.54 -11.60
C CYS A 166 22.48 11.33 -12.23
N TYR A 167 22.87 10.93 -13.44
CA TYR A 167 23.75 11.69 -14.32
C TYR A 167 22.91 12.40 -15.39
N GLY A 168 23.27 13.63 -15.74
CA GLY A 168 22.68 14.33 -16.86
C GLY A 168 23.60 15.40 -17.42
N VAL A 169 23.22 15.93 -18.59
CA VAL A 169 23.90 17.05 -19.25
C VAL A 169 22.84 18.10 -19.60
N THR A 170 23.01 19.33 -19.12
CA THR A 170 22.11 20.46 -19.40
C THR A 170 22.93 21.62 -19.95
N ALA A 171 22.57 22.13 -21.13
CA ALA A 171 23.31 23.19 -21.82
C ALA A 171 24.83 22.90 -21.90
N GLY A 172 25.20 21.66 -22.25
CA GLY A 172 26.59 21.20 -22.36
C GLY A 172 27.30 20.92 -21.03
N LYS A 173 26.69 21.21 -19.87
CA LYS A 173 27.30 21.00 -18.55
C LYS A 173 26.84 19.68 -17.92
N PRO A 174 27.76 18.76 -17.58
CA PRO A 174 27.42 17.55 -16.86
C PRO A 174 27.09 17.88 -15.40
N HIS A 175 26.15 17.13 -14.82
CA HIS A 175 25.75 17.29 -13.43
C HIS A 175 25.35 15.95 -12.82
N LEU A 176 25.60 15.83 -11.52
CA LEU A 176 25.15 14.70 -10.70
C LEU A 176 24.05 15.15 -9.74
N ARG A 177 23.05 14.29 -9.57
CA ARG A 177 21.93 14.53 -8.65
C ARG A 177 21.65 13.28 -7.84
N ILE A 178 21.17 13.48 -6.62
CA ILE A 178 20.55 12.45 -5.80
C ILE A 178 19.03 12.67 -5.90
N GLU A 179 18.32 11.70 -6.45
CA GLU A 179 16.87 11.72 -6.59
C GLU A 179 16.24 10.96 -5.42
N ASN A 180 15.42 11.63 -4.60
CA ASN A 180 14.61 11.00 -3.55
C ASN A 180 13.28 10.54 -4.15
N ARG A 181 12.96 9.24 -4.00
CA ARG A 181 11.79 8.60 -4.62
C ARG A 181 10.86 7.89 -3.65
N TYR A 182 11.23 7.85 -2.37
CA TYR A 182 10.43 7.17 -1.36
C TYR A 182 9.31 8.05 -0.82
N LEU A 183 9.40 9.39 -0.98
CA LEU A 183 8.34 10.31 -0.58
C LEU A 183 7.01 9.99 -1.31
N PRO A 184 5.90 9.79 -0.57
CA PRO A 184 4.60 9.65 -1.18
C PRO A 184 4.15 11.00 -1.76
N SER A 185 3.25 10.94 -2.74
CA SER A 185 2.49 12.12 -3.14
C SER A 185 1.46 12.51 -2.08
N GLY A 186 1.21 13.81 -1.98
CA GLY A 186 0.14 14.41 -1.19
C GLY A 186 0.31 14.32 0.33
N PRO A 187 -0.80 14.51 1.08
CA PRO A 187 -2.16 14.67 0.57
C PRO A 187 -2.48 16.08 0.03
N THR A 188 -1.63 17.06 0.29
CA THR A 188 -1.72 18.42 -0.27
C THR A 188 -0.37 18.89 -0.81
N THR A 189 -0.40 19.91 -1.67
CA THR A 189 0.83 20.56 -2.17
C THR A 189 1.68 21.10 -1.02
N ILE A 190 1.07 21.72 0.00
CA ILE A 190 1.83 22.24 1.15
C ILE A 190 2.50 21.10 1.93
N ASP A 191 1.83 19.95 2.07
CA ASP A 191 2.41 18.78 2.73
C ASP A 191 3.61 18.21 1.95
N GLU A 192 3.52 18.17 0.62
CA GLU A 192 4.60 17.72 -0.28
C GLU A 192 5.82 18.64 -0.21
N ILE A 193 5.61 19.95 -0.29
CA ILE A 193 6.71 20.92 -0.20
C ILE A 193 7.31 20.92 1.21
N ALA A 194 6.50 20.76 2.27
CA ALA A 194 7.00 20.60 3.63
C ALA A 194 7.88 19.36 3.79
N ASN A 195 7.50 18.23 3.20
CA ASN A 195 8.32 17.01 3.20
C ASN A 195 9.65 17.24 2.48
N ALA A 196 9.64 17.95 1.35
CA ALA A 196 10.85 18.30 0.62
C ALA A 196 11.75 19.26 1.41
N ALA A 197 11.19 20.33 2.00
CA ALA A 197 11.94 21.28 2.82
C ALA A 197 12.63 20.57 4.00
N PHE A 198 11.93 19.66 4.68
CA PHE A 198 12.51 18.86 5.75
C PHE A 198 13.64 17.96 5.25
N TRP A 199 13.47 17.32 4.09
CA TRP A 199 14.53 16.51 3.48
C TRP A 199 15.74 17.36 3.06
N PHE A 200 15.55 18.48 2.39
CA PHE A 200 16.63 19.41 2.00
C PHE A 200 17.37 19.97 3.20
N GLY A 201 16.63 20.35 4.24
CA GLY A 201 17.19 20.81 5.51
C GLY A 201 18.06 19.75 6.17
N LEU A 202 17.57 18.51 6.24
CA LEU A 202 18.34 17.40 6.81
C LEU A 202 19.54 17.02 5.94
N MET A 203 19.42 17.06 4.61
CA MET A 203 20.56 16.83 3.71
C MET A 203 21.71 17.78 4.04
N ALA A 204 21.43 19.08 4.18
CA ALA A 204 22.44 20.08 4.55
C ALA A 204 22.88 19.95 6.01
N GLY A 205 21.95 19.94 6.96
CA GLY A 205 22.24 19.97 8.39
C GLY A 205 22.98 18.73 8.89
N VAL A 206 22.60 17.53 8.42
CA VAL A 206 23.33 16.29 8.76
C VAL A 206 24.72 16.31 8.15
N SER A 207 24.87 16.75 6.89
CA SER A 207 26.18 16.80 6.24
C SER A 207 27.15 17.80 6.89
N GLU A 208 26.62 18.86 7.50
CA GLU A 208 27.44 19.85 8.20
C GLU A 208 27.79 19.39 9.62
N LYS A 209 26.85 18.73 10.31
CA LYS A 209 27.06 18.23 11.67
C LYS A 209 27.92 16.98 11.72
N TYR A 210 27.83 16.12 10.70
CA TYR A 210 28.55 14.86 10.62
C TYR A 210 29.32 14.83 9.31
N GLU A 211 30.65 14.86 9.42
CA GLU A 211 31.54 14.78 8.25
C GLU A 211 31.28 13.51 7.43
N ASP A 212 31.04 12.37 8.11
CA ASP A 212 30.74 11.10 7.46
C ASP A 212 29.78 10.24 8.30
N VAL A 213 28.58 10.00 7.78
CA VAL A 213 27.56 9.21 8.46
C VAL A 213 27.95 7.75 8.67
N ARG A 214 28.90 7.22 7.88
CA ARG A 214 29.39 5.84 8.01
C ARG A 214 30.05 5.58 9.37
N GLN A 215 30.58 6.63 10.00
CA GLN A 215 31.27 6.54 11.29
C GLN A 215 30.30 6.51 12.48
N VAL A 216 29.04 6.92 12.27
CA VAL A 216 28.08 7.16 13.34
C VAL A 216 26.79 6.31 13.22
N MET A 217 26.59 5.65 12.07
CA MET A 217 25.46 4.77 11.81
C MET A 217 25.84 3.60 10.90
N ASP A 218 25.51 2.39 11.36
CA ASP A 218 25.63 1.18 10.53
C ASP A 218 24.62 1.20 9.38
N PHE A 219 25.00 0.71 8.20
CA PHE A 219 24.12 0.69 7.03
C PHE A 219 22.82 -0.10 7.29
N ASP A 220 22.94 -1.25 7.96
CA ASP A 220 21.79 -2.07 8.32
C ASP A 220 20.83 -1.37 9.30
N THR A 221 21.36 -0.47 10.13
CA THR A 221 20.54 0.37 11.00
C THR A 221 19.71 1.36 10.17
N ALA A 222 20.33 2.07 9.22
CA ALA A 222 19.62 2.98 8.32
C ALA A 222 18.52 2.25 7.52
N ARG A 223 18.86 1.07 6.96
CA ARG A 223 17.93 0.22 6.21
C ARG A 223 16.77 -0.27 7.08
N THR A 224 17.05 -0.74 8.29
CA THR A 224 16.02 -1.23 9.22
C THR A 224 15.09 -0.09 9.65
N ASN A 225 15.65 1.07 9.97
CA ASN A 225 14.86 2.26 10.30
C ASN A 225 13.93 2.65 9.14
N PHE A 226 14.39 2.57 7.90
CA PHE A 226 13.58 2.90 6.72
C PHE A 226 12.35 2.00 6.59
N PHE A 227 12.51 0.68 6.70
CA PHE A 227 11.38 -0.24 6.63
C PHE A 227 10.47 -0.14 7.85
N ASN A 228 11.01 0.10 9.05
CA ASN A 228 10.22 0.39 10.24
C ASN A 228 9.38 1.65 10.07
N ALA A 229 9.94 2.71 9.47
CA ALA A 229 9.23 3.94 9.15
C ALA A 229 8.08 3.69 8.16
N ALA A 230 8.34 2.92 7.10
CA ALA A 230 7.31 2.56 6.13
C ALA A 230 6.15 1.77 6.78
N GLN A 231 6.47 0.82 7.66
CA GLN A 231 5.47 -0.02 8.31
C GLN A 231 4.68 0.71 9.40
N GLN A 232 5.36 1.49 10.26
CA GLN A 232 4.80 2.01 11.51
C GLN A 232 4.62 3.54 11.54
N GLY A 233 5.21 4.27 10.58
CA GLY A 233 5.18 5.73 10.54
C GLY A 233 5.84 6.36 11.78
N LEU A 234 5.21 7.38 12.35
CA LEU A 234 5.70 8.09 13.54
C LEU A 234 5.84 7.23 14.81
N ARG A 235 5.26 6.02 14.85
CA ARG A 235 5.39 5.08 15.97
C ARG A 235 6.66 4.21 15.88
N ALA A 236 7.35 4.22 14.74
CA ALA A 236 8.56 3.46 14.53
C ALA A 236 9.61 3.79 15.61
N GLN A 237 10.26 2.74 16.13
CA GLN A 237 11.45 2.90 16.97
C GLN A 237 12.67 2.95 16.06
N PHE A 238 13.48 3.99 16.21
CA PHE A 238 14.73 4.13 15.47
C PHE A 238 15.91 3.97 16.39
N THR A 239 16.88 3.17 15.95
CA THR A 239 18.24 3.27 16.47
C THR A 239 18.92 4.40 15.72
N TRP A 240 19.20 5.49 16.42
CA TRP A 240 19.81 6.68 15.83
C TRP A 240 21.28 6.80 16.20
N ILE A 241 21.92 7.87 15.70
CA ILE A 241 23.34 8.18 15.90
C ILE A 241 23.71 8.05 17.39
N GLY A 242 24.77 7.29 17.67
CA GLY A 242 25.20 6.94 19.03
C GLY A 242 24.42 5.79 19.68
N LYS A 243 23.72 4.96 18.87
CA LYS A 243 22.94 3.79 19.29
C LYS A 243 21.80 4.09 20.27
N LYS A 244 21.32 5.34 20.28
CA LYS A 244 20.14 5.72 21.07
C LYS A 244 18.88 5.23 20.38
N ILE A 245 18.03 4.52 21.10
CA ILE A 245 16.71 4.12 20.60
C ILE A 245 15.71 5.21 20.97
N ALA A 246 15.02 5.76 19.98
CA ALA A 246 13.97 6.75 20.18
C ALA A 246 12.80 6.53 19.23
N PRO A 247 11.55 6.84 19.66
CA PRO A 247 10.43 6.93 18.74
C PRO A 247 10.70 7.99 17.67
N ALA A 248 10.33 7.70 16.42
CA ALA A 248 10.46 8.62 15.29
C ALA A 248 9.90 10.01 15.61
N GLN A 249 8.72 10.07 16.22
CA GLN A 249 8.09 11.32 16.64
C GLN A 249 9.00 12.18 17.54
N ARG A 250 9.57 11.58 18.58
CA ARG A 250 10.42 12.29 19.55
C ARG A 250 11.72 12.74 18.89
N LEU A 251 12.36 11.85 18.14
CA LEU A 251 13.58 12.17 17.43
C LEU A 251 13.39 13.35 16.47
N ILE A 252 12.26 13.40 15.76
CA ILE A 252 11.96 14.48 14.83
C ILE A 252 11.78 15.81 15.56
N LEU A 253 10.92 15.84 16.59
CA LEU A 253 10.61 17.06 17.34
C LEU A 253 11.81 17.58 18.14
N ASP A 254 12.50 16.69 18.85
CA ASP A 254 13.52 17.07 19.83
C ASP A 254 14.89 17.35 19.18
N ASN A 255 15.13 16.89 17.95
CA ASN A 255 16.45 16.96 17.31
C ASN A 255 16.43 17.31 15.83
N LEU A 256 15.67 16.58 15.00
CA LEU A 256 15.84 16.66 13.55
C LEU A 256 15.22 17.91 12.94
N LEU A 257 14.16 18.48 13.53
CA LEU A 257 13.61 19.76 13.07
C LEU A 257 14.61 20.91 13.25
N THR A 258 15.29 20.98 14.40
CA THR A 258 16.37 21.95 14.64
C THR A 258 17.48 21.78 13.60
N LEU A 259 17.91 20.54 13.35
CA LEU A 259 18.97 20.26 12.39
C LEU A 259 18.55 20.61 10.95
N ALA A 260 17.29 20.34 10.59
CA ALA A 260 16.75 20.72 9.29
C ALA A 260 16.68 22.24 9.11
N HIS A 261 16.27 22.95 10.16
CA HIS A 261 16.20 24.40 10.18
C HIS A 261 17.59 25.03 9.98
N GLU A 262 18.59 24.60 10.76
CA GLU A 262 20.00 25.01 10.63
C GLU A 262 20.53 24.72 9.21
N GLY A 263 20.22 23.56 8.65
CA GLY A 263 20.60 23.18 7.29
C GLY A 263 19.99 24.08 6.21
N LEU A 264 18.70 24.43 6.31
CA LEU A 264 18.06 25.36 5.37
C LEU A 264 18.60 26.79 5.51
N GLN A 265 18.91 27.23 6.73
CA GLN A 265 19.59 28.51 6.96
C GLN A 265 20.99 28.55 6.34
N TYR A 266 21.76 27.46 6.47
CA TYR A 266 23.05 27.32 5.81
C TYR A 266 22.94 27.43 4.29
N LEU A 267 21.88 26.85 3.70
CA LEU A 267 21.55 26.98 2.28
C LEU A 267 20.98 28.37 1.90
N LYS A 268 20.86 29.30 2.86
CA LYS A 268 20.36 30.67 2.67
C LYS A 268 18.92 30.75 2.15
N ILE A 269 18.09 29.79 2.55
CA ILE A 269 16.64 29.84 2.30
C ILE A 269 16.00 30.93 3.17
N ASP A 270 14.98 31.62 2.65
CA ASP A 270 14.27 32.69 3.38
C ASP A 270 13.64 32.12 4.67
N GLY A 271 13.88 32.79 5.81
CA GLY A 271 13.43 32.32 7.11
C GLY A 271 11.91 32.10 7.18
N ARG A 272 11.11 32.90 6.46
CA ARG A 272 9.65 32.73 6.43
C ARG A 272 9.24 31.44 5.73
N ASP A 273 9.96 31.03 4.70
CA ASP A 273 9.73 29.76 4.03
C ASP A 273 10.15 28.58 4.93
N ILE A 274 11.26 28.72 5.64
CA ILE A 274 11.72 27.72 6.62
C ILE A 274 10.64 27.53 7.70
N ASP A 275 10.21 28.62 8.34
CA ASP A 275 9.20 28.59 9.40
C ASP A 275 7.88 28.01 8.91
N ARG A 276 7.44 28.42 7.71
CA ARG A 276 6.21 27.92 7.09
C ARG A 276 6.25 26.41 6.87
N TYR A 277 7.29 25.90 6.22
CA TYR A 277 7.31 24.50 5.80
C TYR A 277 7.74 23.55 6.91
N LEU A 278 8.72 23.93 7.74
CA LEU A 278 9.09 23.11 8.90
C LEU A 278 8.02 23.17 9.99
N GLY A 279 7.30 24.29 10.14
CA GLY A 279 6.14 24.40 11.03
C GLY A 279 5.02 23.41 10.68
N VAL A 280 4.79 23.14 9.39
CA VAL A 280 3.85 22.08 8.96
C VAL A 280 4.31 20.70 9.41
N ILE A 281 5.62 20.39 9.31
CA ILE A 281 6.16 19.11 9.78
C ILE A 281 6.06 19.03 11.31
N GLU A 282 6.42 20.09 12.02
CA GLU A 282 6.32 20.17 13.48
C GLU A 282 4.90 19.88 13.95
N ALA A 283 3.92 20.62 13.44
CA ALA A 283 2.51 20.48 13.83
C ALA A 283 1.94 19.09 13.44
N ARG A 284 2.32 18.56 12.27
CA ARG A 284 1.92 17.21 11.84
C ARG A 284 2.50 16.11 12.72
N VAL A 285 3.78 16.23 13.09
CA VAL A 285 4.47 15.26 13.94
C VAL A 285 3.96 15.37 15.39
N ALA A 286 3.73 16.57 15.90
CA ALA A 286 3.20 16.81 17.24
C ALA A 286 1.79 16.25 17.43
N SER A 287 0.88 16.52 16.48
CA SER A 287 -0.49 15.99 16.47
C SER A 287 -0.57 14.50 16.14
N LYS A 288 0.51 13.92 15.59
CA LYS A 288 0.59 12.53 15.09
C LYS A 288 -0.33 12.25 13.88
N GLN A 289 -0.90 13.29 13.28
CA GLN A 289 -1.84 13.18 12.18
C GLN A 289 -1.11 13.28 10.83
N THR A 290 -0.45 12.20 10.42
CA THR A 290 -0.03 12.02 9.02
C THR A 290 -1.23 11.63 8.16
N GLY A 291 -1.12 11.70 6.83
CA GLY A 291 -2.20 11.25 5.95
C GLY A 291 -2.56 9.78 6.14
N ALA A 292 -1.57 8.93 6.44
CA ALA A 292 -1.83 7.54 6.79
C ALA A 292 -2.62 7.39 8.11
N THR A 293 -2.31 8.20 9.12
CA THR A 293 -3.06 8.19 10.38
C THR A 293 -4.47 8.74 10.20
N TRP A 294 -4.63 9.85 9.47
CA TRP A 294 -5.93 10.45 9.18
C TRP A 294 -6.87 9.46 8.48
N MET A 295 -6.39 8.71 7.48
CA MET A 295 -7.20 7.72 6.78
C MET A 295 -7.67 6.57 7.69
N LEU A 296 -6.72 6.00 8.46
CA LEU A 296 -7.02 4.86 9.33
C LEU A 296 -7.95 5.25 10.47
N GLU A 297 -7.73 6.42 11.08
CA GLU A 297 -8.57 6.92 12.16
C GLU A 297 -9.97 7.25 11.64
N SER A 298 -10.08 7.92 10.49
CA SER A 298 -11.37 8.21 9.86
C SER A 298 -12.17 6.95 9.58
N LEU A 299 -11.56 5.91 9.00
CA LEU A 299 -12.24 4.62 8.76
C LEU A 299 -12.67 3.93 10.05
N SER A 300 -11.86 4.01 11.11
CA SER A 300 -12.19 3.38 12.39
C SER A 300 -13.42 4.00 13.06
N ARG A 301 -13.69 5.29 12.80
CA ARG A 301 -14.82 6.03 13.38
C ARG A 301 -16.11 5.97 12.54
N MET A 302 -16.05 5.48 11.31
CA MET A 302 -17.25 5.28 10.49
C MET A 302 -18.02 4.02 10.97
N ASN A 303 -19.20 4.22 11.56
CA ASN A 303 -20.02 3.19 12.22
C ASN A 303 -20.55 2.07 11.29
N LYS A 304 -20.89 0.93 11.90
CA LYS A 304 -21.09 -0.41 11.29
C LYS A 304 -22.41 -0.68 10.55
N ALA A 305 -23.31 0.28 10.35
CA ALA A 305 -24.40 0.06 9.39
C ALA A 305 -23.96 0.28 7.93
N ALA A 306 -22.72 0.74 7.69
CA ALA A 306 -22.20 1.05 6.36
C ALA A 306 -21.31 -0.05 5.79
N THR A 307 -21.42 -0.29 4.49
CA THR A 307 -20.59 -1.28 3.79
C THR A 307 -19.12 -0.84 3.76
N ARG A 308 -18.20 -1.74 3.39
CA ARG A 308 -16.80 -1.38 3.15
C ARG A 308 -16.67 -0.35 2.02
N SER A 309 -17.46 -0.52 0.96
CA SER A 309 -17.48 0.38 -0.19
C SER A 309 -17.90 1.80 0.20
N ASP A 310 -18.95 1.94 1.02
CA ASP A 310 -19.43 3.25 1.49
C ASP A 310 -18.36 4.02 2.26
N ARG A 311 -17.64 3.31 3.13
CA ARG A 311 -16.59 3.90 3.98
C ARG A 311 -15.38 4.34 3.17
N LEU A 312 -14.91 3.51 2.25
CA LEU A 312 -13.79 3.84 1.38
C LEU A 312 -14.13 4.97 0.40
N SER A 313 -15.36 4.99 -0.12
CA SER A 313 -15.86 6.05 -1.00
C SER A 313 -15.97 7.38 -0.25
N SER A 314 -16.56 7.37 0.96
CA SER A 314 -16.65 8.55 1.83
C SER A 314 -15.25 9.09 2.17
N LEU A 315 -14.31 8.20 2.50
CA LEU A 315 -12.93 8.56 2.79
C LEU A 315 -12.27 9.23 1.57
N THR A 316 -12.38 8.61 0.39
CA THR A 316 -11.76 9.09 -0.85
C THR A 316 -12.34 10.43 -1.27
N CYS A 317 -13.67 10.60 -1.20
CA CYS A 317 -14.35 11.86 -1.49
C CYS A 317 -13.84 12.97 -0.57
N ARG A 318 -13.85 12.70 0.75
CA ARG A 318 -13.43 13.71 1.72
C ARG A 318 -11.96 14.08 1.58
N MET A 319 -11.09 13.11 1.26
CA MET A 319 -9.68 13.38 0.96
C MET A 319 -9.54 14.27 -0.28
N ALA A 320 -10.31 14.01 -1.34
CA ALA A 320 -10.27 14.81 -2.57
C ALA A 320 -10.81 16.24 -2.37
N GLU A 321 -11.82 16.43 -1.52
CA GLU A 321 -12.30 17.76 -1.11
C GLU A 321 -11.22 18.54 -0.36
N LEU A 322 -10.73 17.98 0.74
CA LEU A 322 -9.73 18.61 1.61
C LEU A 322 -8.41 18.87 0.88
N SER A 323 -8.01 17.98 -0.03
CA SER A 323 -6.82 18.17 -0.87
C SER A 323 -6.93 19.41 -1.76
N ARG A 324 -8.14 19.73 -2.26
CA ARG A 324 -8.38 20.94 -3.07
C ARG A 324 -8.47 22.21 -2.22
N GLU A 325 -8.93 22.11 -0.97
CA GLU A 325 -8.91 23.22 -0.01
C GLU A 325 -7.45 23.65 0.28
N GLY A 326 -6.53 22.68 0.37
CA GLY A 326 -5.09 22.91 0.38
C GLY A 326 -4.47 23.09 1.76
N ASP A 327 -5.27 23.07 2.83
CA ASP A 327 -4.79 23.07 4.21
C ASP A 327 -3.97 21.80 4.52
N PRO A 328 -2.95 21.87 5.38
CA PRO A 328 -2.11 20.71 5.67
C PRO A 328 -2.89 19.63 6.42
N VAL A 329 -2.54 18.36 6.19
CA VAL A 329 -3.32 17.21 6.68
C VAL A 329 -3.52 17.15 8.19
N HIS A 330 -2.64 17.77 8.96
CA HIS A 330 -2.75 17.79 10.42
C HIS A 330 -3.88 18.67 10.95
N GLU A 331 -4.41 19.57 10.12
CA GLU A 331 -5.56 20.42 10.42
C GLU A 331 -6.89 19.79 9.98
N TRP A 332 -6.82 18.72 9.17
CA TRP A 332 -8.01 18.13 8.59
C TRP A 332 -8.94 17.52 9.65
N PRO A 333 -10.25 17.80 9.59
CA PRO A 333 -11.22 17.04 10.35
C PRO A 333 -11.26 15.60 9.84
N LEU A 334 -11.50 14.64 10.74
CA LEU A 334 -11.67 13.25 10.35
C LEU A 334 -12.88 13.09 9.42
N ALA A 335 -12.72 12.24 8.40
CA ALA A 335 -13.81 11.95 7.48
C ALA A 335 -14.96 11.25 8.21
N LYS A 336 -16.18 11.65 7.85
CA LYS A 336 -17.43 11.04 8.33
C LYS A 336 -18.07 10.26 7.19
N LEU A 337 -18.95 9.33 7.54
CA LEU A 337 -19.75 8.64 6.55
C LEU A 337 -20.64 9.64 5.82
N GLN A 338 -20.49 9.75 4.50
CA GLN A 338 -21.32 10.58 3.65
C GLN A 338 -22.12 9.70 2.69
N ARG A 339 -23.42 9.54 2.95
CA ARG A 339 -24.38 8.96 2.01
C ARG A 339 -24.91 10.08 1.11
N SER A 340 -24.18 10.47 0.07
CA SER A 340 -24.72 11.35 -0.97
C SER A 340 -25.86 10.66 -1.71
N ALA A 341 -26.96 11.38 -1.96
CA ALA A 341 -28.07 10.93 -2.81
C ALA A 341 -27.67 10.84 -4.30
N ASP A 342 -26.50 11.38 -4.66
CA ASP A 342 -25.90 11.32 -5.99
C ASP A 342 -24.84 10.25 -6.16
N TRP A 343 -24.52 9.50 -5.10
CA TRP A 343 -23.94 8.19 -5.31
C TRP A 343 -25.02 7.36 -6.01
N SER A 344 -24.99 7.27 -7.33
CA SER A 344 -25.42 6.01 -7.94
C SER A 344 -24.43 4.98 -7.41
N SER A 345 -24.67 4.45 -6.21
CA SER A 345 -24.24 3.12 -5.85
C SER A 345 -24.90 2.26 -6.90
N THR A 346 -24.19 2.09 -8.02
CA THR A 346 -24.79 1.45 -9.18
C THR A 346 -25.16 0.02 -8.83
N TYR A 347 -24.65 -0.49 -7.67
CA TYR A 347 -24.79 -1.84 -7.14
C TYR A 347 -24.86 -2.78 -8.34
N ALA A 348 -23.95 -2.57 -9.29
CA ALA A 348 -24.08 -3.09 -10.63
C ALA A 348 -23.59 -4.53 -10.62
N ARG A 349 -22.61 -4.82 -9.74
CA ARG A 349 -21.93 -6.11 -9.61
C ARG A 349 -21.87 -6.53 -8.15
N LEU A 350 -21.91 -7.84 -7.93
CA LEU A 350 -21.91 -8.43 -6.59
C LEU A 350 -20.67 -8.05 -5.77
N GLY A 351 -19.50 -7.98 -6.40
CA GLY A 351 -18.23 -7.63 -5.73
C GLY A 351 -18.25 -6.28 -5.00
N GLN A 352 -19.20 -5.39 -5.33
CA GLN A 352 -19.33 -4.08 -4.69
C GLN A 352 -19.94 -4.13 -3.28
N PHE A 353 -20.72 -5.17 -2.97
CA PHE A 353 -21.46 -5.27 -1.71
C PHE A 353 -21.47 -6.66 -1.08
N MET A 354 -20.94 -7.69 -1.74
CA MET A 354 -20.83 -9.03 -1.16
C MET A 354 -20.09 -9.03 0.17
N THR A 355 -20.53 -9.88 1.09
CA THR A 355 -19.82 -10.11 2.34
C THR A 355 -18.57 -10.94 2.05
N THR A 356 -17.41 -10.47 2.52
CA THR A 356 -16.09 -11.13 2.31
C THR A 356 -15.44 -11.60 3.61
N ASP A 357 -16.04 -11.29 4.76
CA ASP A 357 -15.69 -11.87 6.07
C ASP A 357 -16.59 -13.09 6.26
N LEU A 358 -16.11 -14.24 5.80
CA LEU A 358 -16.91 -15.46 5.65
C LEU A 358 -16.73 -16.38 6.85
N PHE A 359 -17.82 -17.03 7.24
CA PHE A 359 -17.81 -18.13 8.20
C PHE A 359 -18.19 -19.39 7.46
N THR A 360 -17.25 -20.32 7.33
CA THR A 360 -17.40 -21.59 6.61
C THR A 360 -17.20 -22.76 7.57
N VAL A 361 -17.61 -23.94 7.12
CA VAL A 361 -17.41 -25.23 7.80
C VAL A 361 -16.90 -26.25 6.81
N ASN A 362 -16.21 -27.27 7.29
CA ASN A 362 -15.78 -28.39 6.46
C ASN A 362 -16.90 -29.45 6.34
N GLU A 363 -16.92 -30.20 5.24
CA GLU A 363 -17.97 -31.18 4.95
C GLU A 363 -18.02 -32.36 5.96
N GLU A 364 -16.90 -32.64 6.62
CA GLU A 364 -16.78 -33.69 7.65
C GLU A 364 -17.11 -33.21 9.07
N GLU A 365 -17.33 -31.91 9.27
CA GLU A 365 -17.67 -31.36 10.57
C GLU A 365 -19.08 -31.74 11.01
N VAL A 366 -19.36 -31.62 12.31
CA VAL A 366 -20.67 -31.98 12.90
C VAL A 366 -21.69 -30.86 12.74
N ILE A 367 -22.95 -31.23 12.49
CA ILE A 367 -24.05 -30.25 12.29
C ILE A 367 -24.26 -29.30 13.48
N ASP A 368 -23.94 -29.74 14.71
CA ASP A 368 -24.07 -28.93 15.92
C ASP A 368 -23.15 -27.71 15.89
N LEU A 369 -21.97 -27.84 15.26
CA LEU A 369 -21.06 -26.71 15.04
C LEU A 369 -21.71 -25.68 14.13
N VAL A 370 -22.35 -26.10 13.04
CA VAL A 370 -23.05 -25.21 12.11
C VAL A 370 -24.20 -24.47 12.80
N ALA A 371 -24.99 -25.18 13.62
CA ALA A 371 -26.10 -24.58 14.37
C ALA A 371 -25.60 -23.51 15.36
N ASN A 372 -24.54 -23.82 16.11
CA ASN A 372 -23.90 -22.86 17.02
C ASN A 372 -23.31 -21.66 16.25
N LEU A 373 -22.64 -21.89 15.12
CA LEU A 373 -22.08 -20.84 14.29
C LEU A 373 -23.17 -19.88 13.78
N MET A 374 -24.29 -20.41 13.30
CA MET A 374 -25.44 -19.62 12.86
C MET A 374 -26.00 -18.75 13.99
N ASP A 375 -26.13 -19.29 15.21
CA ASP A 375 -26.62 -18.54 16.37
C ASP A 375 -25.63 -17.45 16.80
N TRP A 376 -24.36 -17.81 17.02
CA TRP A 376 -23.32 -16.89 17.49
C TRP A 376 -23.07 -15.74 16.51
N ARG A 377 -23.04 -16.03 15.21
CA ARG A 377 -22.79 -15.02 14.16
C ARG A 377 -24.07 -14.38 13.63
N ARG A 378 -25.25 -14.85 14.07
CA ARG A 378 -26.57 -14.41 13.58
C ARG A 378 -26.70 -14.50 12.07
N ILE A 379 -26.18 -15.58 11.49
CA ILE A 379 -26.22 -15.87 10.05
C ILE A 379 -27.19 -17.02 9.75
N ARG A 380 -27.74 -17.04 8.54
CA ARG A 380 -28.74 -18.06 8.11
C ARG A 380 -28.22 -19.05 7.09
N HIS A 381 -27.04 -18.80 6.54
CA HIS A 381 -26.42 -19.59 5.49
C HIS A 381 -24.94 -19.71 5.84
N VAL A 382 -24.42 -20.93 5.74
CA VAL A 382 -23.02 -21.26 6.01
C VAL A 382 -22.51 -22.05 4.80
N PRO A 383 -21.60 -21.48 4.00
CA PRO A 383 -20.91 -22.20 2.93
C PRO A 383 -20.07 -23.35 3.50
N VAL A 384 -20.00 -24.45 2.76
CA VAL A 384 -19.22 -25.64 3.11
C VAL A 384 -18.04 -25.73 2.17
N GLU A 385 -16.84 -25.87 2.72
CA GLU A 385 -15.59 -25.96 1.97
C GLU A 385 -14.91 -27.32 2.19
N ASP A 386 -14.15 -27.79 1.21
CA ASP A 386 -13.23 -28.91 1.40
C ASP A 386 -11.87 -28.46 1.98
N ASP A 387 -10.95 -29.42 2.17
CA ASP A 387 -9.60 -29.15 2.67
C ASP A 387 -8.75 -28.27 1.72
N GLU A 388 -9.17 -28.09 0.47
CA GLU A 388 -8.53 -27.23 -0.53
C GLU A 388 -9.17 -25.82 -0.61
N HIS A 389 -10.13 -25.51 0.28
CA HIS A 389 -10.94 -24.29 0.28
C HIS A 389 -11.80 -24.12 -0.97
N ARG A 390 -12.22 -25.22 -1.59
CA ARG A 390 -13.22 -25.19 -2.67
C ARG A 390 -14.60 -25.26 -2.08
N LEU A 391 -15.54 -24.52 -2.67
CA LEU A 391 -16.94 -24.58 -2.26
C LEU A 391 -17.56 -25.91 -2.69
N VAL A 392 -17.94 -26.76 -1.73
CA VAL A 392 -18.56 -28.08 -1.99
C VAL A 392 -20.04 -28.14 -1.58
N GLY A 393 -20.51 -27.18 -0.78
CA GLY A 393 -21.90 -27.19 -0.35
C GLY A 393 -22.37 -25.91 0.32
N LEU A 394 -23.65 -25.90 0.69
CA LEU A 394 -24.27 -24.82 1.46
C LEU A 394 -25.25 -25.38 2.49
N VAL A 395 -25.07 -25.02 3.76
CA VAL A 395 -26.05 -25.31 4.80
C VAL A 395 -26.91 -24.05 5.02
N SER A 396 -28.22 -24.21 4.85
CA SER A 396 -29.18 -23.16 5.22
C SER A 396 -29.85 -23.48 6.55
N TYR A 397 -30.29 -22.44 7.26
CA TYR A 397 -31.09 -22.57 8.46
C TYR A 397 -32.34 -23.45 8.23
N ARG A 398 -32.94 -23.36 7.03
CA ARG A 398 -34.08 -24.20 6.63
C ARG A 398 -33.71 -25.67 6.46
N THR A 399 -32.47 -25.97 6.07
CA THR A 399 -31.97 -27.34 5.93
C THR A 399 -31.73 -27.96 7.31
N LEU A 400 -31.12 -27.21 8.23
CA LEU A 400 -30.98 -27.61 9.64
C LEU A 400 -32.33 -27.87 10.31
N LEU A 401 -33.29 -26.95 10.19
CA LEU A 401 -34.62 -27.14 10.77
C LEU A 401 -35.35 -28.37 10.20
N ARG A 402 -35.24 -28.62 8.88
CA ARG A 402 -35.82 -29.81 8.25
C ARG A 402 -35.17 -31.10 8.77
N HIS A 403 -33.87 -31.09 9.00
CA HIS A 403 -33.17 -32.23 9.61
C HIS A 403 -33.65 -32.45 11.05
N MET A 404 -33.65 -31.41 11.89
CA MET A 404 -34.11 -31.51 13.28
C MET A 404 -35.57 -32.02 13.39
N ALA A 405 -36.47 -31.54 12.52
CA ALA A 405 -37.86 -31.98 12.50
C ALA A 405 -38.03 -33.46 12.10
N ARG A 406 -37.11 -34.00 11.29
CA ARG A 406 -37.09 -35.43 10.91
C ARG A 406 -36.46 -36.31 12.01
N SER A 407 -35.69 -35.72 12.93
CA SER A 407 -34.85 -36.43 13.90
C SER A 407 -35.42 -36.50 15.34
N MET A 408 -36.70 -36.20 15.58
CA MET A 408 -37.32 -36.32 16.93
C MET A 408 -37.63 -37.79 17.32
N PRO A 409 -37.46 -38.21 18.59
CA PRO A 409 -36.24 -38.83 19.10
C PRO A 409 -36.33 -40.35 19.25
N ARG A 410 -35.26 -41.07 18.90
CA ARG A 410 -34.94 -42.39 19.46
C ARG A 410 -33.44 -42.47 19.75
N GLY A 411 -33.07 -42.16 20.99
CA GLY A 411 -31.71 -42.38 21.52
C GLY A 411 -30.68 -41.33 21.13
N ILE A 412 -29.46 -41.49 21.67
CA ILE A 412 -28.27 -40.70 21.33
C ILE A 412 -28.04 -40.90 19.83
N ALA A 413 -28.36 -39.88 19.03
CA ALA A 413 -28.13 -39.91 17.59
C ALA A 413 -26.63 -39.85 17.34
N ASP A 414 -26.14 -40.67 16.41
CA ASP A 414 -24.76 -40.56 15.92
C ASP A 414 -24.53 -39.14 15.39
N PRO A 415 -23.32 -38.57 15.57
CA PRO A 415 -22.99 -37.25 15.05
C PRO A 415 -23.19 -37.24 13.52
N VAL A 416 -24.10 -36.41 13.05
CA VAL A 416 -24.39 -36.22 11.62
C VAL A 416 -23.34 -35.27 11.05
N ALA A 417 -22.74 -35.65 9.92
CA ALA A 417 -21.78 -34.82 9.24
C ALA A 417 -22.49 -33.74 8.39
N VAL A 418 -21.81 -32.62 8.15
CA VAL A 418 -22.33 -31.53 7.32
C VAL A 418 -22.71 -32.02 5.92
N ARG A 419 -21.88 -32.88 5.31
CA ARG A 419 -22.13 -33.46 3.98
C ARG A 419 -23.47 -34.18 3.86
N ASP A 420 -23.99 -34.73 4.95
CA ASP A 420 -25.22 -35.53 4.96
C ASP A 420 -26.48 -34.67 4.85
N ILE A 421 -26.35 -33.37 5.16
CA ILE A 421 -27.47 -32.42 5.15
C ILE A 421 -27.25 -31.24 4.22
N MET A 422 -26.02 -30.97 3.77
CA MET A 422 -25.75 -29.79 2.94
C MET A 422 -26.51 -29.84 1.61
N ILE A 423 -26.69 -28.67 1.00
CA ILE A 423 -27.08 -28.58 -0.40
C ILE A 423 -25.78 -28.73 -1.21
N PRO A 424 -25.57 -29.87 -1.91
CA PRO A 424 -24.40 -30.02 -2.77
C PRO A 424 -24.52 -29.11 -3.98
N ASP A 425 -23.38 -28.69 -4.53
CA ASP A 425 -23.28 -27.87 -5.74
C ASP A 425 -24.24 -26.67 -5.76
N PRO A 426 -24.17 -25.77 -4.75
CA PRO A 426 -25.08 -24.64 -4.66
C PRO A 426 -24.92 -23.72 -5.86
N TYR A 427 -26.00 -23.04 -6.28
CA TYR A 427 -25.91 -22.01 -7.30
C TYR A 427 -24.95 -20.91 -6.85
N THR A 428 -23.94 -20.63 -7.68
CA THR A 428 -22.92 -19.62 -7.40
C THR A 428 -23.02 -18.44 -8.37
N ALA A 429 -22.31 -17.37 -8.02
CA ALA A 429 -22.05 -16.23 -8.89
C ALA A 429 -20.57 -15.86 -8.84
N THR A 430 -20.16 -14.93 -9.68
CA THR A 430 -18.80 -14.34 -9.64
C THR A 430 -18.86 -12.91 -9.11
N PRO A 431 -17.73 -12.31 -8.66
CA PRO A 431 -17.72 -10.91 -8.27
C PRO A 431 -18.19 -9.95 -9.37
N GLU A 432 -18.03 -10.37 -10.64
CA GLU A 432 -18.41 -9.61 -11.83
C GLU A 432 -19.88 -9.79 -12.25
N THR A 433 -20.57 -10.79 -11.71
CA THR A 433 -21.98 -11.06 -11.95
C THR A 433 -22.81 -9.84 -11.60
N SER A 434 -23.75 -9.48 -12.48
CA SER A 434 -24.55 -8.28 -12.26
C SER A 434 -25.59 -8.50 -11.17
N THR A 435 -26.00 -7.45 -10.46
CA THR A 435 -27.02 -7.57 -9.41
C THR A 435 -28.38 -8.01 -9.95
N LEU A 436 -28.75 -7.57 -11.17
CA LEU A 436 -29.98 -8.01 -11.82
C LEU A 436 -29.94 -9.50 -12.14
N GLU A 437 -28.81 -9.99 -12.67
CA GLU A 437 -28.59 -11.40 -12.94
C GLU A 437 -28.64 -12.23 -11.65
N ALA A 438 -28.00 -11.76 -10.58
CA ALA A 438 -28.05 -12.43 -9.28
C ALA A 438 -29.48 -12.52 -8.71
N ILE A 439 -30.26 -11.44 -8.81
CA ILE A 439 -31.68 -11.43 -8.44
C ILE A 439 -32.47 -12.44 -9.29
N GLU A 440 -32.19 -12.50 -10.59
CA GLU A 440 -32.83 -13.46 -11.50
C GLU A 440 -32.50 -14.91 -11.14
N ILE A 441 -31.24 -15.21 -10.82
CA ILE A 441 -30.80 -16.53 -10.34
C ILE A 441 -31.54 -16.89 -9.05
N MET A 442 -31.55 -15.98 -8.07
CA MET A 442 -32.24 -16.18 -6.78
C MET A 442 -33.74 -16.45 -6.97
N ARG A 443 -34.40 -15.65 -7.82
CA ARG A 443 -35.84 -15.79 -8.10
C ARG A 443 -36.17 -17.07 -8.85
N THR A 444 -35.41 -17.39 -9.89
CA THR A 444 -35.66 -18.54 -10.78
C THR A 444 -35.46 -19.86 -10.02
N HIS A 445 -34.42 -19.94 -9.21
CA HIS A 445 -34.06 -21.18 -8.50
C HIS A 445 -34.59 -21.22 -7.06
N GLY A 446 -35.26 -20.16 -6.60
CA GLY A 446 -35.83 -20.08 -5.26
C GLY A 446 -34.77 -20.13 -4.14
N VAL A 447 -33.58 -19.57 -4.38
CA VAL A 447 -32.48 -19.55 -3.42
C VAL A 447 -32.37 -18.18 -2.74
N ALA A 448 -32.23 -18.18 -1.41
CA ALA A 448 -32.11 -16.95 -0.60
C ALA A 448 -30.67 -16.47 -0.40
N CYS A 449 -29.71 -17.17 -1.02
CA CYS A 449 -28.28 -16.97 -0.84
C CYS A 449 -27.53 -17.46 -2.09
N LEU A 450 -26.54 -16.68 -2.51
CA LEU A 450 -25.58 -17.01 -3.55
C LEU A 450 -24.16 -16.91 -2.99
N PRO A 451 -23.45 -18.03 -2.83
CA PRO A 451 -22.00 -18.01 -2.70
C PRO A 451 -21.36 -17.39 -3.94
N VAL A 452 -20.35 -16.56 -3.74
CA VAL A 452 -19.59 -15.90 -4.80
C VAL A 452 -18.23 -16.54 -4.90
N VAL A 453 -17.87 -17.04 -6.09
CA VAL A 453 -16.63 -17.79 -6.34
C VAL A 453 -15.76 -17.14 -7.42
N GLU A 454 -14.45 -17.29 -7.28
CA GLU A 454 -13.47 -17.06 -8.35
C GLU A 454 -12.83 -18.40 -8.73
N GLY A 455 -13.27 -18.99 -9.84
CA GLY A 455 -12.97 -20.38 -10.14
C GLY A 455 -13.76 -21.31 -9.21
N ASP A 456 -13.05 -22.13 -8.45
CA ASP A 456 -13.59 -23.05 -7.44
C ASP A 456 -13.53 -22.49 -6.01
N LYS A 457 -12.86 -21.35 -5.81
CA LYS A 457 -12.64 -20.76 -4.49
C LYS A 457 -13.74 -19.80 -4.10
N LEU A 458 -14.24 -19.95 -2.87
CA LEU A 458 -15.20 -19.03 -2.28
C LEU A 458 -14.53 -17.70 -1.93
N VAL A 459 -15.05 -16.60 -2.46
CA VAL A 459 -14.54 -15.24 -2.24
C VAL A 459 -15.56 -14.30 -1.60
N GLY A 460 -16.84 -14.67 -1.59
CA GLY A 460 -17.87 -13.88 -0.95
C GLY A 460 -19.22 -14.59 -0.83
N ILE A 461 -20.19 -13.92 -0.23
CA ILE A 461 -21.57 -14.40 -0.12
C ILE A 461 -22.54 -13.20 -0.26
N VAL A 462 -23.64 -13.43 -0.96
CA VAL A 462 -24.74 -12.47 -1.11
C VAL A 462 -26.04 -13.12 -0.71
N THR A 463 -26.81 -12.46 0.14
CA THR A 463 -28.09 -12.96 0.65
C THR A 463 -29.25 -12.10 0.19
N GLU A 464 -30.46 -12.64 0.29
CA GLU A 464 -31.70 -11.87 0.08
C GLU A 464 -31.77 -10.62 0.98
N HIS A 465 -31.22 -10.68 2.19
CA HIS A 465 -31.16 -9.52 3.08
C HIS A 465 -30.32 -8.37 2.49
N ASP A 466 -29.19 -8.69 1.86
CA ASP A 466 -28.33 -7.71 1.19
C ASP A 466 -29.09 -7.06 0.02
N MET A 467 -29.79 -7.88 -0.77
CA MET A 467 -30.63 -7.41 -1.88
C MET A 467 -31.77 -6.51 -1.41
N LEU A 468 -32.44 -6.85 -0.30
CA LEU A 468 -33.50 -6.04 0.29
C LEU A 468 -33.00 -4.67 0.75
N ASN A 469 -31.82 -4.64 1.39
CA ASN A 469 -31.20 -3.38 1.82
C ASN A 469 -30.87 -2.49 0.61
N ILE A 470 -30.31 -3.07 -0.45
CA ILE A 470 -30.02 -2.35 -1.70
C ILE A 470 -31.29 -1.84 -2.35
N ALA A 471 -32.32 -2.68 -2.48
CA ALA A 471 -33.60 -2.28 -3.06
C ALA A 471 -34.24 -1.14 -2.26
N ALA A 472 -34.21 -1.21 -0.93
CA ALA A 472 -34.71 -0.14 -0.07
C ALA A 472 -33.96 1.18 -0.29
N GLU A 473 -32.63 1.15 -0.41
CA GLU A 473 -31.83 2.34 -0.67
C GLU A 473 -32.11 2.93 -2.07
N LEU A 474 -32.21 2.09 -3.11
CA LEU A 474 -32.53 2.52 -4.48
C LEU A 474 -33.94 3.08 -4.61
N ILE A 475 -34.92 2.50 -3.89
CA ILE A 475 -36.28 3.02 -3.84
C ILE A 475 -36.30 4.37 -3.10
N GLN A 476 -35.61 4.48 -1.97
CA GLN A 476 -35.52 5.75 -1.22
C GLN A 476 -34.86 6.86 -2.05
N SER A 477 -33.79 6.56 -2.79
CA SER A 477 -33.13 7.55 -3.65
C SER A 477 -34.02 7.97 -4.82
N SER A 478 -34.72 7.02 -5.44
CA SER A 478 -35.67 7.29 -6.54
C SER A 478 -36.89 8.11 -6.07
N LEU A 479 -37.39 7.84 -4.85
CA LEU A 479 -38.50 8.60 -4.26
C LEU A 479 -38.09 10.01 -3.82
N LYS A 480 -36.84 10.19 -3.34
CA LYS A 480 -36.28 11.51 -2.98
C LYS A 480 -35.88 12.36 -4.19
N LYS A 481 -35.70 11.76 -5.37
CA LYS A 481 -35.39 12.44 -6.64
C LYS A 481 -36.62 12.88 -7.45
N LYS A 482 -37.85 12.68 -6.94
CA LYS A 482 -39.05 13.32 -7.53
C LYS A 482 -39.21 14.74 -6.97
N PRO A 483 -39.45 15.75 -7.83
CA PRO A 483 -39.59 17.15 -7.43
C PRO A 483 -40.78 17.40 -6.49
#